data_AF-A0A0B7BVY7-F1
#
_entry.id   AF-A0A0B7BVY7-F1
#
_cell.length_a   1.000
_cell.length_b   1.000
_cell.length_c   1.000
_cell.angle_alpha   90.00
_cell.angle_beta   90.00
_cell.angle_gamma   90.00
#
_symmetry.space_group_name_H-M   'P 1'
#
loop_
_entity.id
_entity.type
_entity.pdbx_description
1 polymer ?
#
loop_
_entity_poly.entity_id
_entity_poly.type
_entity_poly.pdbx_seq_one_letter_code
_entity_poly.pdbx_strand_id
1 'polypeptide(L)'
;ELYCVTKSCRTPHCVIYCVTDAETSRQWNVTRNESEQYPHTLIDELIMRFECPSPNNRWDKPLFSVLKDDQLNMVDISDALFEHKAPPPNQSTQSQPLSSTNFLYELDKTTQDVITSLIASQKTAVPGDKIKIPHTKEEFIFNRSVNLAELQRNRRQFIIYTKMHPVDDT
;
A
#
# COMPACT_ATOMS: atom_id res chain seq x y z
N GLU A 1 13.55 1.87 11.19
CA GLU A 1 14.27 1.99 9.89
C GLU A 1 14.25 0.70 9.07
N LEU A 2 14.68 -0.44 9.63
CA LEU A 2 14.72 -1.74 8.92
C LEU A 2 13.39 -2.14 8.26
N TYR A 3 12.25 -1.91 8.92
CA TYR A 3 10.93 -2.17 8.33
C TYR A 3 10.65 -1.39 7.03
N CYS A 4 11.19 -0.17 6.90
CA CYS A 4 11.05 0.62 5.68
C CYS A 4 11.93 0.05 4.56
N VAL A 5 13.12 -0.44 4.91
CA VAL A 5 14.05 -1.10 3.98
C VAL A 5 13.46 -2.42 3.46
N THR A 6 12.89 -3.26 4.34
CA THR A 6 12.27 -4.52 3.90
C THR A 6 11.08 -4.26 2.96
N LYS A 7 10.31 -3.20 3.21
CA LYS A 7 9.26 -2.74 2.29
C LYS A 7 9.79 -2.26 0.94
N SER A 8 10.88 -1.49 0.90
CA SER A 8 11.43 -1.00 -0.37
C SER A 8 12.03 -2.14 -1.20
N CYS A 9 12.72 -3.08 -0.55
CA CYS A 9 13.27 -4.28 -1.18
C CYS A 9 12.21 -5.34 -1.51
N ARG A 10 10.97 -5.17 -1.03
CA ARG A 10 9.87 -6.14 -1.18
C ARG A 10 10.23 -7.53 -0.65
N THR A 11 11.00 -7.56 0.43
CA THR A 11 11.40 -8.81 1.09
C THR A 11 10.55 -9.04 2.33
N PRO A 12 10.16 -10.30 2.60
CA PRO A 12 9.60 -10.67 3.90
C PRO A 12 10.62 -10.43 5.02
N HIS A 13 10.11 -10.24 6.23
CA HIS A 13 10.92 -10.12 7.45
C HIS A 13 10.11 -10.67 8.62
N CYS A 14 10.81 -11.06 9.67
CA CYS A 14 10.21 -11.44 10.95
C CYS A 14 10.98 -10.76 12.09
N VAL A 15 10.26 -10.36 13.14
CA VAL A 15 10.87 -9.87 14.37
C VAL A 15 11.01 -11.05 15.32
N ILE A 16 12.25 -11.31 15.74
CA ILE A 16 12.58 -12.30 16.76
C ILE A 16 12.90 -11.53 18.04
N TYR A 17 12.12 -11.76 19.08
CA TYR A 17 12.30 -11.14 20.38
C TYR A 17 12.96 -12.12 21.35
N CYS A 18 14.19 -11.82 21.75
CA CYS A 18 14.92 -12.58 22.76
C CYS A 18 14.53 -12.07 24.15
N VAL A 19 13.70 -12.83 24.84
CA VAL A 19 13.18 -12.49 26.16
C VAL A 19 14.26 -12.80 27.19
N THR A 20 14.78 -11.74 27.82
CA THR A 20 15.84 -11.84 28.82
C THR A 20 15.50 -10.92 29.98
N ASP A 21 15.73 -11.38 31.22
CA ASP A 21 15.60 -10.52 32.39
C ASP A 21 16.84 -9.62 32.58
N ALA A 22 16.69 -8.60 33.42
CA ALA A 22 17.75 -7.62 33.70
C ALA A 22 18.99 -8.26 34.33
N GLU A 23 18.82 -9.30 35.14
CA GLU A 23 19.90 -9.93 35.88
C GLU A 23 20.77 -10.79 34.98
N THR A 24 20.15 -11.61 34.14
CA THR A 24 20.78 -12.38 33.09
C THR A 24 21.51 -11.46 32.11
N SER A 25 20.91 -10.33 31.74
CA SER A 25 21.54 -9.33 30.86
C SER A 25 22.81 -8.72 31.48
N ARG A 26 22.79 -8.43 32.78
CA ARG A 26 23.98 -7.96 33.52
C ARG A 26 25.06 -9.03 33.60
N GLN A 27 24.69 -10.27 33.91
CA GLN A 27 25.62 -11.40 33.96
C GLN A 27 26.30 -11.61 32.61
N TRP A 28 25.53 -11.61 31.52
CA TRP A 28 26.09 -11.74 30.17
C TRP A 28 27.03 -10.61 29.79
N ASN A 29 26.78 -9.39 30.27
CA ASN A 29 27.69 -8.27 30.05
C ASN A 29 29.06 -8.50 30.71
N VAL A 30 29.10 -9.03 31.94
CA VAL A 30 30.36 -9.31 32.67
C VAL A 30 31.12 -10.50 32.07
N THR A 31 30.44 -11.43 31.41
CA THR A 31 31.09 -12.58 30.75
C THR A 31 31.74 -12.24 29.40
N ARG A 32 31.52 -11.03 28.86
CA ARG A 32 32.14 -10.58 27.61
C ARG A 32 33.60 -10.17 27.82
N ASN A 33 34.36 -10.05 26.74
CA ASN A 33 35.71 -9.47 26.80
C ASN A 33 35.64 -8.04 27.36
N GLU A 34 36.64 -7.63 28.15
CA GLU A 34 36.66 -6.32 28.83
C GLU A 34 36.41 -5.14 27.87
N SER A 35 36.90 -5.21 26.64
CA SER A 35 36.70 -4.16 25.61
C SER A 35 35.27 -4.04 25.10
N GLU A 36 34.43 -5.06 25.32
CA GLU A 36 33.05 -5.16 24.82
C GLU A 36 32.02 -5.05 25.94
N GLN A 37 32.47 -4.93 27.19
CA GLN A 37 31.58 -4.77 28.34
C GLN A 37 31.07 -3.33 28.39
N TYR A 38 29.77 -3.18 28.58
CA TYR A 38 29.21 -1.90 28.97
C TYR A 38 29.58 -1.59 30.42
N PRO A 39 29.87 -0.32 30.77
CA PRO A 39 29.92 0.11 32.16
C PRO A 39 28.62 -0.23 32.89
N HIS A 40 28.70 -0.55 34.19
CA HIS A 40 27.54 -0.93 35.00
C HIS A 40 26.40 0.08 34.94
N THR A 41 26.71 1.38 34.98
CA THR A 41 25.70 2.44 34.87
C THR A 41 25.00 2.45 33.51
N LEU A 42 25.74 2.20 32.44
CA LEU A 42 25.20 2.21 31.08
C LEU A 42 24.28 1.01 30.83
N ILE A 43 24.65 -0.19 31.28
CA ILE A 43 23.79 -1.37 31.11
C ILE A 43 22.47 -1.22 31.87
N ASP A 44 22.49 -0.67 33.08
CA ASP A 44 21.27 -0.43 33.87
C ASP A 44 20.38 0.63 33.20
N GLU A 45 20.97 1.70 32.66
CA GLU A 45 20.24 2.71 31.90
C GLU A 45 19.62 2.14 30.61
N LEU A 46 20.33 1.27 29.90
CA LEU A 46 19.83 0.61 28.69
C LEU A 46 18.64 -0.30 29.02
N ILE A 47 18.74 -1.10 30.10
CA ILE A 47 17.65 -1.97 30.57
C ILE A 47 16.43 -1.13 30.95
N MET A 48 16.62 -0.02 31.67
CA MET A 48 15.51 0.84 32.11
C MET A 48 14.77 1.51 30.96
N ARG A 49 15.48 1.88 29.88
CA ARG A 49 14.91 2.56 28.71
C ARG A 49 14.45 1.60 27.61
N PHE A 50 14.69 0.29 27.76
CA PHE A 50 14.31 -0.70 26.77
C PHE A 50 12.78 -0.79 26.66
N GLU A 51 12.26 -0.65 25.45
CA GLU A 51 10.85 -0.84 25.13
C GLU A 51 10.66 -2.22 24.48
N CYS A 52 9.84 -3.06 25.10
CA CYS A 52 9.54 -4.39 24.53
C CYS A 52 8.77 -4.27 23.20
N PRO A 53 9.03 -5.18 22.24
CA PRO A 53 8.33 -5.17 20.97
C PRO A 53 6.81 -5.24 21.13
N SER A 54 6.08 -4.34 20.50
CA SER A 54 4.63 -4.21 20.68
C SER A 54 3.84 -5.04 19.67
N PRO A 55 2.98 -6.00 20.10
CA PRO A 55 2.18 -6.81 19.17
C PRO A 55 1.12 -6.02 18.41
N ASN A 56 0.76 -4.83 18.91
CA ASN A 56 -0.18 -3.92 18.27
C ASN A 56 0.47 -3.13 17.12
N ASN A 57 1.80 -3.01 17.12
CA ASN A 57 2.54 -2.32 16.08
C ASN A 57 2.88 -3.30 14.97
N ARG A 58 2.28 -3.14 13.79
CA ARG A 58 2.50 -4.04 12.64
C ARG A 58 3.97 -4.20 12.26
N TRP A 59 4.79 -3.17 12.47
CA TRP A 59 6.21 -3.14 12.13
C TRP A 59 7.13 -3.63 13.26
N ASP A 60 6.57 -3.85 14.45
CA ASP A 60 7.30 -4.22 15.67
C ASP A 60 6.75 -5.51 16.31
N LYS A 61 5.73 -6.12 15.69
CA LYS A 61 5.07 -7.30 16.23
C LYS A 61 6.08 -8.45 16.28
N PRO A 62 6.41 -8.99 17.48
CA PRO A 62 7.29 -10.14 17.59
C PRO A 62 6.58 -11.36 16.99
N LEU A 63 7.16 -11.94 15.95
CA LEU A 63 6.64 -13.15 15.32
C LEU A 63 7.12 -14.40 16.09
N PHE A 64 8.32 -14.30 16.65
CA PHE A 64 8.91 -15.31 17.52
C PHE A 64 9.39 -14.65 18.81
N SER A 65 9.06 -15.24 19.95
CA SER A 65 9.57 -14.84 21.27
C SER A 65 10.30 -16.02 21.86
N VAL A 66 11.55 -15.82 22.27
CA VAL A 66 12.48 -16.91 22.61
C VAL A 66 13.06 -16.62 23.99
N LEU A 67 12.87 -17.52 24.94
CA LEU A 67 13.52 -17.44 26.25
C LEU A 67 14.96 -17.96 26.15
N LYS A 68 15.79 -17.59 27.12
CA LYS A 68 17.21 -17.97 27.15
C LYS A 68 17.47 -19.49 27.00
N ASP A 69 16.57 -20.31 27.52
CA ASP A 69 16.70 -21.78 27.56
C ASP A 69 15.88 -22.47 26.45
N ASP A 70 15.11 -21.71 25.67
CA ASP A 70 14.28 -22.25 24.60
C ASP A 70 15.13 -22.52 23.35
N GLN A 71 14.79 -23.60 22.64
CA GLN A 71 15.35 -23.84 21.32
C GLN A 71 14.65 -22.97 20.28
N LEU A 72 15.45 -22.27 19.49
CA LEU A 72 14.97 -21.48 18.37
C LEU A 72 14.46 -22.40 17.26
N ASN A 73 13.17 -22.32 16.92
CA ASN A 73 12.63 -23.08 15.80
C ASN A 73 13.07 -22.47 14.47
N MET A 74 14.22 -22.95 13.97
CA MET A 74 14.80 -22.49 12.70
C MET A 74 13.93 -22.81 11.49
N VAL A 75 13.10 -23.85 11.57
CA VAL A 75 12.21 -24.25 10.46
C VAL A 75 11.14 -23.18 10.28
N ASP A 76 10.42 -22.84 11.35
CA ASP A 76 9.36 -21.82 11.29
C ASP A 76 9.91 -20.45 10.89
N ILE A 77 11.13 -20.11 11.32
CA ILE A 77 11.79 -18.85 10.94
C ILE A 77 12.14 -18.84 9.45
N SER A 78 12.67 -19.96 8.94
CA SER A 78 12.93 -20.13 7.50
C SER A 78 11.64 -19.97 6.71
N ASP A 79 10.57 -20.63 7.12
CA ASP A 79 9.27 -20.52 6.47
C ASP A 79 8.75 -19.07 6.51
N ALA A 80 8.89 -18.37 7.64
CA ALA A 80 8.55 -16.96 7.78
C ALA A 80 9.33 -16.03 6.82
N LEU A 81 10.54 -16.40 6.43
CA LEU A 81 11.42 -15.61 5.57
C LEU A 81 11.34 -15.98 4.09
N PHE A 82 10.96 -17.21 3.74
CA PHE A 82 10.99 -17.66 2.34
C PHE A 82 9.62 -18.04 1.79
N GLU A 83 8.75 -18.62 2.62
CA GLU A 83 7.44 -19.13 2.19
C GLU A 83 6.32 -18.09 2.35
N HIS A 84 6.49 -17.11 3.25
CA HIS A 84 5.51 -16.05 3.42
C HIS A 84 5.54 -15.02 2.28
N LYS A 85 4.35 -14.75 1.72
CA LYS A 85 4.17 -13.72 0.69
C LYS A 85 4.62 -12.36 1.21
N ALA A 86 5.55 -11.72 0.49
CA ALA A 86 6.09 -10.41 0.85
C ALA A 86 4.97 -9.39 1.14
N PRO A 87 5.13 -8.53 2.16
CA PRO A 87 4.12 -7.55 2.51
C PRO A 87 3.79 -6.66 1.30
N PRO A 88 2.49 -6.37 1.04
CA PRO A 88 2.11 -5.59 -0.12
C PRO A 88 2.77 -4.21 -0.06
N PRO A 89 3.35 -3.72 -1.18
CA PRO A 89 4.06 -2.45 -1.21
C PRO A 89 3.15 -1.32 -0.74
N ASN A 90 3.67 -0.45 0.13
CA ASN A 90 2.92 0.71 0.57
C ASN A 90 2.63 1.60 -0.65
N GLN A 91 1.36 1.95 -0.89
CA GLN A 91 0.95 2.76 -2.04
C GLN A 91 1.63 4.13 -2.03
N SER A 92 2.01 4.65 -0.86
CA SER A 92 2.76 5.91 -0.71
C SER A 92 4.19 5.87 -1.29
N THR A 93 4.75 4.68 -1.50
CA THR A 93 6.10 4.45 -2.06
C THR A 93 6.06 3.79 -3.44
N GLN A 94 4.87 3.50 -3.97
CA GLN A 94 4.73 3.10 -5.35
C GLN A 94 4.75 4.37 -6.21
N SER A 95 5.74 4.51 -7.07
CA SER A 95 5.64 5.39 -8.22
C SER A 95 4.35 5.01 -8.94
N GLN A 96 3.41 5.95 -9.08
CA GLN A 96 2.24 5.72 -9.93
C GLN A 96 2.75 5.18 -11.28
N PRO A 97 2.14 4.11 -11.83
CA PRO A 97 2.43 3.75 -13.21
C PRO A 97 2.24 5.01 -14.04
N LEU A 98 3.27 5.36 -14.82
CA LEU A 98 3.30 6.53 -15.67
C LEU A 98 2.21 6.34 -16.74
N SER A 99 0.95 6.61 -16.39
CA SER A 99 0.01 7.06 -17.41
C SER A 99 0.68 8.25 -18.08
N SER A 100 0.66 8.27 -19.41
CA SER A 100 1.26 9.36 -20.19
C SER A 100 0.95 10.68 -19.49
N THR A 101 1.94 11.59 -19.36
CA THR A 101 1.88 12.79 -18.49
C THR A 101 0.60 13.64 -18.65
N ASN A 102 -0.17 13.41 -19.71
CA ASN A 102 -1.43 14.06 -20.05
C ASN A 102 -2.71 13.21 -19.94
N PHE A 103 -2.64 11.90 -19.62
CA PHE A 103 -3.77 10.98 -19.69
C PHE A 103 -5.00 11.43 -18.89
N LEU A 104 -4.81 11.81 -17.62
CA LEU A 104 -5.93 12.25 -16.77
C LEU A 104 -6.58 13.53 -17.27
N TYR A 105 -5.78 14.42 -17.86
CA TYR A 105 -6.28 15.66 -18.45
C TYR A 105 -7.07 15.36 -19.73
N GLU A 106 -6.54 14.51 -20.62
CA GLU A 106 -7.23 14.09 -21.83
C GLU A 106 -8.52 13.34 -21.53
N LEU A 107 -8.51 12.45 -20.53
CA LEU A 107 -9.69 11.73 -20.06
C LEU A 107 -10.80 12.68 -19.56
N ASP A 108 -10.46 13.66 -18.72
CA ASP A 108 -11.45 14.63 -18.20
C ASP A 108 -11.99 15.51 -19.34
N LYS A 109 -11.12 15.97 -20.25
CA LYS A 109 -11.50 16.77 -21.41
C LYS A 109 -12.44 16.01 -22.34
N THR A 110 -12.07 14.80 -22.78
CA THR A 110 -12.88 14.00 -23.69
C THR A 110 -14.22 13.63 -23.07
N THR A 111 -14.26 13.26 -21.78
CA THR A 111 -15.53 12.94 -21.11
C THR A 111 -16.43 14.17 -20.93
N GLN A 112 -15.86 15.37 -20.73
CA GLN A 112 -16.61 16.62 -20.70
C GLN A 112 -17.19 16.98 -22.08
N ASP A 113 -16.44 16.76 -23.15
CA ASP A 113 -16.90 16.98 -24.52
C ASP A 113 -18.08 16.06 -24.89
N VAL A 114 -18.02 14.80 -24.47
CA VAL A 114 -19.13 13.84 -24.63
C VAL A 114 -20.40 14.31 -23.92
N ILE A 115 -20.31 14.75 -22.65
CA ILE A 115 -21.48 15.28 -21.92
C ILE A 115 -22.09 16.48 -22.65
N THR A 116 -21.23 17.39 -23.10
CA THR A 116 -21.66 18.64 -23.74
C THR A 116 -22.39 18.35 -25.04
N SER A 117 -21.86 17.43 -25.85
CA SER A 117 -22.50 16.95 -27.07
C SER A 117 -23.84 16.27 -26.79
N LEU A 118 -23.92 15.42 -25.77
CA LEU A 118 -25.15 14.70 -25.43
C LEU A 118 -26.27 15.65 -24.96
N ILE A 119 -25.95 16.63 -24.12
CA ILE A 119 -26.92 17.66 -23.68
C ILE A 119 -27.40 18.51 -24.86
N ALA A 120 -26.51 18.84 -25.81
CA ALA A 120 -26.87 19.59 -27.01
C ALA A 120 -27.80 18.78 -27.92
N SER A 121 -27.45 17.53 -28.22
CA SER A 121 -28.26 16.64 -29.06
C SER A 121 -29.61 16.29 -28.43
N GLN A 122 -29.68 16.17 -27.11
CA GLN A 122 -30.93 15.91 -26.38
C GLN A 122 -32.00 17.00 -26.57
N LYS A 123 -31.63 18.24 -26.92
CA LYS A 123 -32.62 19.32 -27.14
C LYS A 123 -33.50 19.07 -28.37
N THR A 124 -33.00 18.31 -29.34
CA THR A 124 -33.68 18.04 -30.62
C THR A 124 -33.94 16.55 -30.86
N ALA A 125 -33.37 15.67 -30.04
CA ALA A 125 -33.49 14.22 -30.20
C ALA A 125 -34.81 13.68 -29.66
N VAL A 126 -35.37 12.72 -30.38
CA VAL A 126 -36.55 11.93 -30.00
C VAL A 126 -36.10 10.52 -29.60
N PRO A 127 -36.75 9.87 -28.63
CA PRO A 127 -36.45 8.47 -28.30
C PRO A 127 -36.43 7.57 -29.54
N GLY A 128 -35.31 6.88 -29.77
CA GLY A 128 -35.03 6.09 -30.97
C GLY A 128 -33.99 6.71 -31.92
N ASP A 129 -33.70 8.01 -31.78
CA ASP A 129 -32.70 8.69 -32.59
C ASP A 129 -31.28 8.22 -32.26
N LYS A 130 -30.42 8.25 -33.28
CA LYS A 130 -29.00 7.93 -33.15
C LYS A 130 -28.18 9.20 -33.00
N ILE A 131 -27.58 9.38 -31.82
CA ILE A 131 -26.72 10.51 -31.50
C ILE A 131 -25.27 10.12 -31.79
N LYS A 132 -24.61 10.93 -32.62
CA LYS A 132 -23.17 10.81 -32.86
C LYS A 132 -22.40 11.35 -31.66
N ILE A 133 -21.59 10.52 -31.03
CA ILE A 133 -20.74 10.93 -29.91
C ILE A 133 -19.36 11.37 -30.45
N PRO A 134 -18.78 12.47 -29.95
CA PRO A 134 -17.44 12.89 -30.31
C PRO A 134 -16.40 11.80 -30.02
N HIS A 135 -15.37 11.69 -30.86
CA HIS A 135 -14.24 10.76 -30.69
C HIS A 135 -14.58 9.25 -30.77
N THR A 136 -15.78 8.90 -31.25
CA THR A 136 -16.13 7.49 -31.53
C THR A 136 -16.82 7.33 -32.88
N LYS A 137 -16.70 6.13 -33.45
CA LYS A 137 -17.46 5.70 -34.64
C LYS A 137 -18.82 5.12 -34.28
N GLU A 138 -19.05 4.86 -32.99
CA GLU A 138 -20.29 4.27 -32.49
C GLU A 138 -21.38 5.33 -32.33
N GLU A 139 -22.62 4.92 -32.60
CA GLU A 139 -23.79 5.76 -32.46
C GLU A 139 -24.54 5.38 -31.19
N PHE A 140 -24.89 6.38 -30.38
CA PHE A 140 -25.67 6.18 -29.17
C PHE A 140 -27.16 6.28 -29.48
N ILE A 141 -27.91 5.23 -29.17
CA ILE A 141 -29.37 5.23 -29.32
C ILE A 141 -29.97 5.98 -28.13
N PHE A 142 -30.61 7.11 -28.43
CA PHE A 142 -31.24 7.96 -27.43
C PHE A 142 -32.54 7.30 -26.96
N ASN A 143 -32.55 6.78 -25.74
CA ASN A 143 -33.74 6.10 -25.19
C ASN A 143 -34.60 7.01 -24.31
N ARG A 144 -33.96 7.92 -23.56
CA ARG A 144 -34.62 8.86 -22.65
C ARG A 144 -33.78 10.11 -22.48
N SER A 145 -34.42 11.19 -22.04
CA SER A 145 -33.70 12.36 -21.56
C SER A 145 -32.96 12.05 -20.25
N VAL A 146 -31.71 12.51 -20.18
CA VAL A 146 -30.81 12.38 -19.04
C VAL A 146 -30.48 13.79 -18.55
N ASN A 147 -30.50 13.99 -17.23
CA ASN A 147 -30.14 15.29 -16.64
C ASN A 147 -28.61 15.43 -16.52
N LEU A 148 -28.11 16.67 -16.58
CA LEU A 148 -26.70 16.99 -16.38
C LEU A 148 -26.14 16.42 -15.07
N ALA A 149 -26.93 16.45 -13.98
CA ALA A 149 -26.49 15.90 -12.70
C ALA A 149 -26.20 14.39 -12.77
N GLU A 150 -26.98 13.65 -13.55
CA GLU A 150 -26.82 12.21 -13.77
C GLU A 150 -25.58 11.92 -14.63
N LEU A 151 -25.40 12.67 -15.73
CA LEU A 151 -24.22 12.56 -16.59
C LEU A 151 -22.92 12.88 -15.83
N GLN A 152 -22.94 13.93 -14.99
CA GLN A 152 -21.81 14.30 -14.14
C GLN A 152 -21.52 13.26 -13.06
N ARG A 153 -22.52 12.51 -12.60
CA ARG A 153 -22.32 11.38 -11.69
C ARG A 153 -21.66 10.21 -12.43
N ASN A 154 -22.16 9.86 -13.60
CA ASN A 154 -21.59 8.78 -14.43
C ASN A 154 -20.15 9.09 -14.84
N ARG A 155 -19.84 10.34 -15.20
CA ARG A 155 -18.45 10.76 -15.49
C ARG A 155 -17.53 10.57 -14.29
N ARG A 156 -17.95 11.01 -13.10
CA ARG A 156 -17.15 10.83 -11.87
C ARG A 156 -16.91 9.35 -11.60
N GLN A 157 -17.93 8.51 -11.74
CA GLN A 157 -17.80 7.05 -11.59
C GLN A 157 -16.84 6.46 -12.60
N PHE A 158 -16.91 6.87 -13.87
CA PHE A 158 -16.00 6.41 -14.93
C PHE A 158 -14.56 6.82 -14.67
N ILE A 159 -14.30 8.09 -14.31
CA ILE A 159 -12.94 8.56 -13.98
C ILE A 159 -12.37 7.80 -12.78
N ILE A 160 -13.16 7.54 -11.74
CA ILE A 160 -12.74 6.74 -10.58
C ILE A 160 -12.42 5.30 -11.01
N TYR A 161 -13.27 4.70 -11.83
CA TYR A 161 -13.07 3.35 -12.35
C TYR A 161 -11.77 3.23 -13.15
N THR A 162 -11.52 4.14 -14.09
CA THR A 162 -10.30 4.17 -14.92
C THR A 162 -9.04 4.42 -14.11
N LYS A 163 -9.13 5.19 -13.01
CA LYS A 163 -8.01 5.35 -12.06
C LYS A 163 -7.67 4.05 -11.32
N MET A 164 -8.67 3.22 -11.04
CA MET A 164 -8.46 1.92 -10.37
C MET A 164 -8.07 0.80 -11.35
N HIS A 165 -8.39 0.98 -12.64
CA HIS A 165 -8.10 0.03 -13.72
C HIS A 165 -7.51 0.81 -14.91
N PRO A 166 -6.23 1.23 -14.82
CA PRO A 166 -5.57 1.89 -15.94
C PRO A 166 -5.59 0.96 -17.15
N VAL A 167 -6.05 1.48 -18.28
CA VAL A 167 -6.03 0.75 -19.56
C VAL A 167 -4.64 0.93 -20.14
N ASP A 168 -3.98 -0.16 -20.52
CA ASP A 168 -2.67 -0.07 -21.19
C ASP A 168 -2.86 0.58 -22.57
N ASP A 169 -2.08 1.62 -22.86
CA ASP A 169 -2.00 2.23 -24.19
C ASP A 169 -1.34 1.22 -25.15
N THR A 170 -2.13 0.42 -25.87
CA THR A 170 -1.67 -0.37 -27.04
C THR A 170 -1.75 0.44 -28.32
#